data_AF-A0A2D7VYP9-F1
#
_entry.id   AF-A0A2D7VYP9-F1
#
_cell.length_a   1.000
_cell.length_b   1.000
_cell.length_c   1.000
_cell.angle_alpha   90.00
_cell.angle_beta   90.00
_cell.angle_gamma   90.00
#
_symmetry.space_group_name_H-M   'P 1'
#
loop_
_entity.id
_entity.type
_entity.pdbx_description
1 polymer ?
#
loop_
_entity_poly.entity_id
_entity_poly.type
_entity_poly.pdbx_seq_one_letter_code
_entity_poly.pdbx_strand_id
1 'polypeptide(L)'
;MVDADIDDVDIVKYCEENCSRSLQPNEVQNAIVSRRGQLQRGDQQNLSWHKPNQDHIAEIIENPTSVNSLFKLSPMPLEEYDSEKIIDYLFPGNPLLCCGASTYTFATRPREEWRGKLGNLQLIVPSPMSEIYGTTQAGKRSMHTLDNTGPRQYLVVEFDEGTHDNHAALLWHLNTGLTPLICAVSSGNKSLHGWFHVANWEEDRLRAFFNRATQIGADPATWTKSQFVRMPDGTRSNGSKQTTIYLSDKLL
;
A
#
# COMPACT_ATOMS: atom_id res chain seq x y z
N MET A 1 -24.45 -11.44 -7.13
CA MET A 1 -25.64 -11.16 -6.31
C MET A 1 -25.90 -12.30 -5.31
N VAL A 2 -24.86 -12.94 -4.76
CA VAL A 2 -25.05 -14.06 -3.82
C VAL A 2 -25.07 -13.57 -2.36
N ASP A 3 -24.50 -12.39 -2.08
CA ASP A 3 -24.36 -11.87 -0.71
C ASP A 3 -25.47 -10.91 -0.26
N ALA A 4 -26.42 -10.55 -1.14
CA ALA A 4 -27.44 -9.55 -0.81
C ALA A 4 -28.52 -10.08 0.14
N ASP A 5 -28.75 -11.40 0.14
CA ASP A 5 -29.83 -12.07 0.87
C ASP A 5 -29.35 -12.81 2.14
N ILE A 6 -28.06 -12.70 2.48
CA ILE A 6 -27.49 -13.32 3.69
C ILE A 6 -27.59 -12.31 4.85
N ASP A 7 -28.07 -12.78 6.00
CA ASP A 7 -28.19 -11.96 7.21
C ASP A 7 -26.80 -11.54 7.73
N ASP A 8 -26.70 -10.31 8.26
CA ASP A 8 -25.42 -9.76 8.74
C ASP A 8 -24.86 -10.58 9.90
N VAL A 9 -25.73 -11.14 10.75
CA VAL A 9 -25.34 -11.99 11.89
C VAL A 9 -24.67 -13.27 11.39
N ASP A 10 -25.20 -13.86 10.32
CA ASP A 10 -24.66 -15.11 9.75
C ASP A 10 -23.30 -14.87 9.10
N ILE A 11 -23.12 -13.74 8.40
CA ILE A 11 -21.81 -13.35 7.83
C ILE A 11 -20.77 -13.13 8.93
N VAL A 12 -21.13 -12.39 9.99
CA VAL A 12 -20.23 -12.15 11.13
C VAL A 12 -19.80 -13.48 11.77
N LYS A 13 -20.77 -14.35 12.08
CA LYS A 13 -20.50 -15.65 12.68
C LYS A 13 -19.60 -16.52 11.79
N TYR A 14 -19.89 -16.59 10.50
CA TYR A 14 -19.06 -17.34 9.55
C TYR A 14 -17.62 -16.84 9.52
N CYS A 15 -17.43 -15.51 9.46
CA CYS A 15 -16.10 -14.91 9.47
C CYS A 15 -15.35 -15.19 10.78
N GLU A 16 -16.02 -15.10 11.93
CA GLU A 16 -15.43 -15.44 13.23
C GLU A 16 -14.97 -16.90 13.30
N GLU A 17 -15.76 -17.83 12.75
CA GLU A 17 -15.46 -19.27 12.74
C GLU A 17 -14.35 -19.66 11.76
N ASN A 18 -14.20 -18.93 10.65
CA ASN A 18 -13.33 -19.32 9.53
C ASN A 18 -12.13 -18.40 9.32
N CYS A 19 -11.97 -17.35 10.13
CA CYS A 19 -10.83 -16.45 10.02
C CYS A 19 -9.51 -17.17 10.35
N SER A 20 -8.49 -16.96 9.51
CA SER A 20 -7.12 -17.47 9.76
C SER A 20 -6.33 -16.62 10.76
N ARG A 21 -6.91 -15.49 11.20
CA ARG A 21 -6.34 -14.57 12.18
C ARG A 21 -7.43 -13.98 13.06
N SER A 22 -7.03 -13.45 14.23
CA SER A 22 -7.94 -12.66 15.05
C SER A 22 -8.48 -11.44 14.27
N LEU A 23 -9.81 -11.31 14.25
CA LEU A 23 -10.52 -10.19 13.66
C LEU A 23 -10.51 -8.98 14.60
N GLN A 24 -10.42 -7.77 14.04
CA GLN A 24 -10.49 -6.53 14.81
C GLN A 24 -11.95 -6.24 15.22
N PRO A 25 -12.17 -5.46 16.30
CA PRO A 25 -13.51 -5.06 16.70
C PRO A 25 -14.28 -4.39 15.56
N ASN A 26 -15.50 -4.88 15.29
CA ASN A 26 -16.38 -4.40 14.22
C ASN A 26 -15.82 -4.54 12.79
N GLU A 27 -14.74 -5.31 12.58
CA GLU A 27 -14.10 -5.44 11.25
C GLU A 27 -15.09 -5.96 10.20
N VAL A 28 -15.77 -7.06 10.52
CA VAL A 28 -16.73 -7.70 9.62
C VAL A 28 -17.98 -6.84 9.44
N GLN A 29 -18.49 -6.26 10.53
CA GLN A 29 -19.65 -5.37 10.51
C GLN A 29 -19.40 -4.14 9.63
N ASN A 30 -18.24 -3.52 9.72
CA ASN A 30 -17.87 -2.38 8.88
C ASN A 30 -17.75 -2.79 7.40
N ALA A 31 -17.18 -3.96 7.12
CA ALA A 31 -17.07 -4.51 5.75
C ALA A 31 -18.46 -4.76 5.14
N ILE A 32 -19.38 -5.34 5.92
CA ILE A 32 -20.79 -5.54 5.54
C ILE A 32 -21.48 -4.22 5.22
N VAL A 33 -21.40 -3.22 6.12
CA VAL A 33 -22.01 -1.90 5.93
C VAL A 33 -21.49 -1.23 4.66
N SER A 34 -20.17 -1.30 4.43
CA SER A 34 -19.57 -0.78 3.20
C SER A 34 -20.10 -1.51 1.95
N ARG A 35 -20.13 -2.85 1.96
CA ARG A 35 -20.58 -3.66 0.82
C ARG A 35 -22.06 -3.43 0.50
N ARG A 36 -22.92 -3.40 1.52
CA ARG A 36 -24.35 -3.09 1.35
C ARG A 36 -24.56 -1.68 0.81
N GLY A 37 -23.80 -0.71 1.32
CA GLY A 37 -23.80 0.67 0.81
C GLY A 37 -23.29 0.80 -0.63
N GLN A 38 -22.37 -0.05 -1.08
CA GLN A 38 -21.96 -0.12 -2.50
C GLN A 38 -23.07 -0.69 -3.38
N LEU A 39 -23.70 -1.80 -2.97
CA LEU A 39 -24.80 -2.43 -3.71
C LEU A 39 -25.99 -1.47 -3.90
N GLN A 40 -26.34 -0.70 -2.86
CA GLN A 40 -27.41 0.30 -2.94
C GLN A 40 -27.11 1.44 -3.92
N ARG A 41 -25.84 1.78 -4.13
CA ARG A 41 -25.43 2.87 -5.05
C ARG A 41 -25.27 2.42 -6.50
N GLY A 42 -25.38 1.13 -6.80
CA GLY A 42 -25.16 0.60 -8.14
C GLY A 42 -23.69 0.65 -8.60
N ASP A 43 -22.74 0.87 -7.69
CA ASP A 43 -21.29 0.81 -7.97
C ASP A 43 -20.87 -0.65 -8.19
N GLN A 44 -21.09 -1.11 -9.42
CA GLN A 44 -20.86 -2.48 -9.86
C GLN A 44 -19.55 -2.64 -10.66
N GLN A 45 -18.55 -1.78 -10.45
CA GLN A 45 -17.22 -2.09 -10.97
C GLN A 45 -16.57 -3.19 -10.10
N ASN A 46 -16.96 -4.44 -10.34
CA ASN A 46 -16.21 -5.60 -9.89
C ASN A 46 -14.86 -5.61 -10.62
N LEU A 47 -13.87 -4.93 -10.03
CA LEU A 47 -12.47 -5.13 -10.34
C LEU A 47 -12.10 -6.57 -9.97
N SER A 48 -12.21 -7.48 -10.94
CA SER A 48 -11.67 -8.84 -10.80
C SER A 48 -10.21 -8.81 -11.19
N TRP A 49 -9.32 -8.88 -10.20
CA TRP A 49 -7.91 -9.08 -10.46
C TRP A 49 -7.65 -10.50 -10.94
N HIS A 50 -6.62 -10.66 -11.77
CA HIS A 50 -6.21 -11.98 -12.22
C HIS A 50 -5.69 -12.79 -11.03
N LYS A 51 -6.03 -14.08 -11.01
CA LYS A 51 -5.49 -15.00 -10.00
C LYS A 51 -3.97 -15.15 -10.19
N PRO A 52 -3.22 -15.33 -9.10
CA PRO A 52 -1.78 -15.59 -9.19
C PRO A 52 -1.47 -16.80 -10.08
N ASN A 53 -0.51 -16.65 -10.99
CA ASN A 53 0.05 -17.71 -11.81
C ASN A 53 1.25 -18.32 -11.09
N GLN A 54 1.04 -19.49 -10.47
CA GLN A 54 2.05 -20.15 -9.63
C GLN A 54 3.29 -20.57 -10.41
N ASP A 55 3.14 -21.01 -11.66
CA ASP A 55 4.28 -21.41 -12.51
C ASP A 55 5.16 -20.20 -12.83
N HIS A 56 4.54 -19.05 -13.15
CA HIS A 56 5.27 -17.81 -13.41
C HIS A 56 5.93 -17.26 -12.14
N ILE A 57 5.27 -17.37 -10.98
CA ILE A 57 5.88 -17.01 -9.69
C ILE A 57 7.11 -17.89 -9.43
N ALA A 58 6.99 -19.21 -9.62
CA ALA A 58 8.08 -20.17 -9.44
C ALA A 58 9.28 -19.85 -10.35
N GLU A 59 9.03 -19.50 -11.61
CA GLU A 59 10.06 -19.07 -12.56
C GLU A 59 10.81 -17.81 -12.07
N ILE A 60 10.08 -16.80 -11.59
CA ILE A 60 10.69 -15.54 -11.10
C ILE A 60 11.57 -15.79 -9.86
N ILE A 61 11.14 -16.68 -8.96
CA ILE A 61 11.83 -16.90 -7.69
C ILE A 61 12.94 -17.98 -7.76
N GLU A 62 13.14 -18.65 -8.90
CA GLU A 62 14.16 -19.70 -9.05
C GLU A 62 15.59 -19.16 -8.89
N ASN A 63 15.83 -17.91 -9.33
CA ASN A 63 17.10 -17.20 -9.14
C ASN A 63 16.83 -15.78 -8.60
N PRO A 64 16.44 -15.65 -7.32
CA PRO A 64 15.81 -14.45 -6.82
C PRO A 64 16.82 -13.31 -6.70
N THR A 65 16.39 -12.11 -7.10
CA THR A 65 17.03 -10.89 -6.61
C THR A 65 16.74 -10.78 -5.12
N SER A 66 17.68 -11.22 -4.28
CA SER A 66 17.54 -11.21 -2.82
C SER A 66 17.39 -9.79 -2.27
N VAL A 67 16.95 -9.66 -1.02
CA VAL A 67 16.94 -8.40 -0.27
C VAL A 67 18.34 -7.76 -0.26
N ASN A 68 19.38 -8.56 -0.07
CA ASN A 68 20.77 -8.08 -0.09
C ASN A 68 21.17 -7.60 -1.49
N SER A 69 20.68 -8.24 -2.56
CA SER A 69 20.89 -7.79 -3.93
C SER A 69 20.19 -6.44 -4.17
N LEU A 70 18.93 -6.28 -3.74
CA LEU A 70 18.21 -4.99 -3.83
C LEU A 70 18.96 -3.87 -3.10
N PHE A 71 19.45 -4.15 -1.89
CA PHE A 71 20.25 -3.20 -1.12
C PHE A 71 21.49 -2.73 -1.89
N LYS A 72 22.26 -3.67 -2.46
CA LYS A 72 23.44 -3.37 -3.28
C LYS A 72 23.11 -2.67 -4.60
N LEU A 73 21.93 -2.90 -5.13
CA LEU A 73 21.44 -2.28 -6.37
C LEU A 73 20.88 -0.88 -6.13
N SER A 74 20.68 -0.45 -4.88
CA SER A 74 20.21 0.89 -4.53
C SER A 74 21.20 1.95 -5.02
N PRO A 75 20.81 2.84 -5.94
CA PRO A 75 21.67 3.94 -6.39
C PRO A 75 21.96 4.96 -5.27
N MET A 76 21.00 5.16 -4.37
CA MET A 76 21.10 6.12 -3.27
C MET A 76 21.74 5.46 -2.03
N PRO A 77 22.59 6.19 -1.27
CA PRO A 77 23.25 5.68 -0.07
C PRO A 77 22.26 5.60 1.11
N LEU A 78 21.59 4.46 1.25
CA LEU A 78 20.46 4.27 2.18
C LEU A 78 20.77 4.69 3.63
N GLU A 79 22.00 4.48 4.08
CA GLU A 79 22.44 4.81 5.43
C GLU A 79 22.45 6.31 5.73
N GLU A 80 22.49 7.16 4.69
CA GLU A 80 22.46 8.62 4.83
C GLU A 80 21.03 9.18 4.77
N TYR A 81 20.04 8.34 4.47
CA TYR A 81 18.65 8.71 4.21
C TYR A 81 17.73 8.20 5.30
N ASP A 82 17.39 9.08 6.24
CA ASP A 82 16.32 8.82 7.20
C ASP A 82 14.93 9.01 6.57
N SER A 83 13.89 8.70 7.35
CA SER A 83 12.49 8.86 6.92
C SER A 83 12.18 10.27 6.39
N GLU A 84 12.78 11.32 6.96
CA GLU A 84 12.50 12.69 6.53
C GLU A 84 13.08 12.97 5.14
N LYS A 85 14.34 12.59 4.90
CA LYS A 85 15.00 12.74 3.61
C LYS A 85 14.36 11.88 2.52
N ILE A 86 13.97 10.65 2.85
CA ILE A 86 13.27 9.77 1.90
C ILE A 86 11.93 10.38 1.51
N ILE A 87 11.17 10.91 2.48
CA ILE A 87 9.88 11.54 2.18
C ILE A 87 10.04 12.84 1.41
N ASP A 88 11.09 13.64 1.65
CA ASP A 88 11.38 14.81 0.81
C ASP A 88 11.67 14.43 -0.64
N TYR A 89 12.39 13.33 -0.83
CA TYR A 89 12.68 12.79 -2.15
C TYR A 89 11.43 12.24 -2.85
N LEU A 90 10.59 11.49 -2.13
CA LEU A 90 9.36 10.91 -2.70
C LEU A 90 8.26 11.96 -2.91
N PHE A 91 8.21 13.02 -2.09
CA PHE A 91 7.14 14.01 -2.10
C PHE A 91 7.73 15.42 -2.03
N PRO A 92 8.35 15.91 -3.12
CA PRO A 92 9.05 17.18 -3.12
C PRO A 92 8.12 18.36 -2.86
N GLY A 93 8.67 19.42 -2.24
CA GLY A 93 7.93 20.63 -1.88
C GLY A 93 7.19 20.51 -0.55
N ASN A 94 5.97 21.05 -0.48
CA ASN A 94 5.16 21.03 0.74
C ASN A 94 3.75 20.42 0.51
N PRO A 95 3.63 19.19 -0.03
CA PRO A 95 2.33 18.58 -0.28
C PRO A 95 1.61 18.22 1.02
N LEU A 96 0.28 18.06 0.95
CA LEU A 96 -0.50 17.45 2.03
C LEU A 96 -0.23 15.94 2.06
N LEU A 97 0.24 15.43 3.19
CA LEU A 97 0.52 14.02 3.41
C LEU A 97 -0.35 13.49 4.54
N CYS A 98 -1.01 12.35 4.29
CA CYS A 98 -1.72 11.59 5.31
C CYS A 98 -0.78 10.57 5.93
N CYS A 99 -0.38 10.79 7.18
CA CYS A 99 0.55 9.95 7.91
C CYS A 99 -0.06 9.50 9.24
N GLY A 100 0.29 8.30 9.71
CA GLY A 100 -0.33 7.69 10.88
C GLY A 100 0.60 6.88 11.76
N ALA A 101 0.40 6.99 13.07
CA ALA A 101 0.94 6.05 14.04
C ALA A 101 0.14 4.74 14.04
N SER A 102 -1.11 4.77 13.60
CA SER A 102 -1.98 3.61 13.35
C SER A 102 -3.09 3.99 12.35
N THR A 103 -3.93 3.03 11.97
CA THR A 103 -5.13 3.27 11.16
C THR A 103 -6.22 4.06 11.89
N TYR A 104 -6.06 4.31 13.19
CA TYR A 104 -6.99 5.10 14.02
C TYR A 104 -6.38 6.44 14.46
N THR A 105 -5.05 6.53 14.47
CA THR A 105 -4.30 7.71 14.89
C THR A 105 -3.47 8.20 13.72
N PHE A 106 -4.07 9.06 12.92
CA PHE A 106 -3.49 9.65 11.72
C PHE A 106 -3.91 11.11 11.57
N ALA A 107 -3.21 11.84 10.70
CA ALA A 107 -3.63 13.15 10.26
C ALA A 107 -3.21 13.40 8.82
N THR A 108 -3.88 14.34 8.16
CA THR A 108 -3.43 14.94 6.89
C THR A 108 -2.92 16.34 7.18
N ARG A 109 -1.65 16.60 6.86
CA ARG A 109 -0.98 17.88 7.10
C ARG A 109 0.02 18.20 5.99
N PRO A 110 0.35 19.47 5.77
CA PRO A 110 1.49 19.84 4.93
C PRO A 110 2.77 19.12 5.39
N ARG A 111 3.62 18.72 4.45
CA ARG A 111 4.92 18.08 4.70
C ARG A 111 5.76 18.80 5.75
N GLU A 112 5.74 20.13 5.80
CA GLU A 112 6.49 20.91 6.79
C GLU A 112 6.00 20.74 8.23
N GLU A 113 4.72 20.45 8.45
CA GLU A 113 4.19 20.19 9.79
C GLU A 113 4.57 18.80 10.32
N TRP A 114 5.03 17.91 9.43
CA TRP A 114 5.50 16.57 9.75
C TRP A 114 6.97 16.51 10.16
N ARG A 115 7.74 17.59 9.98
CA ARG A 115 9.18 17.64 10.27
C ARG A 115 9.50 17.10 11.67
N GLY A 116 10.45 16.16 11.72
CA GLY A 116 10.94 15.54 12.95
C GLY A 116 9.99 14.48 13.54
N LYS A 117 8.93 14.09 12.83
CA LYS A 117 7.92 13.14 13.33
C LYS A 117 7.85 11.87 12.50
N LEU A 118 8.25 11.90 11.22
CA LEU A 118 7.96 10.82 10.27
C LEU A 118 8.60 9.49 10.67
N GLY A 119 9.81 9.52 11.22
CA GLY A 119 10.50 8.32 11.72
C GLY A 119 9.78 7.60 12.88
N ASN A 120 8.86 8.28 13.58
CA ASN A 120 8.05 7.72 14.66
C ASN A 120 6.66 7.25 14.20
N LEU A 121 6.32 7.44 12.93
CA LEU A 121 5.06 7.00 12.33
C LEU A 121 5.28 5.70 11.56
N GLN A 122 4.20 4.94 11.39
CA GLN A 122 4.27 3.65 10.70
C GLN A 122 3.54 3.63 9.36
N LEU A 123 2.59 4.53 9.15
CA LEU A 123 1.74 4.55 7.97
C LEU A 123 1.84 5.87 7.21
N ILE A 124 1.70 5.78 5.89
CA ILE A 124 1.55 6.90 4.97
C ILE A 124 0.62 6.50 3.82
N VAL A 125 -0.14 7.44 3.27
CA VAL A 125 -0.84 7.26 1.97
C VAL A 125 0.16 7.55 0.84
N PRO A 126 0.32 6.67 -0.17
CA PRO A 126 1.39 6.77 -1.17
C PRO A 126 1.11 7.81 -2.26
N SER A 127 0.30 8.83 -1.97
CA SER A 127 -0.06 9.92 -2.88
C SER A 127 -0.39 11.17 -2.07
N PRO A 128 -0.08 12.37 -2.57
CA PRO A 128 -0.52 13.61 -1.92
C PRO A 128 -2.04 13.65 -1.76
N MET A 129 -2.49 14.19 -0.63
CA MET A 129 -3.90 14.46 -0.39
C MET A 129 -4.30 15.75 -1.13
N SER A 130 -5.53 15.81 -1.63
CA SER A 130 -6.08 17.02 -2.25
C SER A 130 -6.57 18.03 -1.22
N GLU A 131 -7.06 17.54 -0.08
CA GLU A 131 -7.66 18.34 0.98
C GLU A 131 -7.35 17.75 2.37
N ILE A 132 -7.41 18.57 3.42
CA ILE A 132 -7.18 18.10 4.80
C ILE A 132 -8.26 17.09 5.24
N TYR A 133 -9.52 17.32 4.85
CA TYR A 133 -10.65 16.46 5.17
C TYR A 133 -11.44 16.11 3.91
N GLY A 134 -11.93 14.87 3.85
CA GLY A 134 -12.94 14.44 2.90
C GLY A 134 -14.08 13.71 3.58
N THR A 135 -14.94 13.11 2.77
CA THR A 135 -16.11 12.35 3.23
C THR A 135 -15.90 10.86 3.02
N THR A 136 -16.17 10.05 4.04
CA THR A 136 -16.15 8.59 3.94
C THR A 136 -17.36 8.08 3.16
N GLN A 137 -17.34 6.81 2.75
CA GLN A 137 -18.52 6.18 2.13
C GLN A 137 -19.77 6.19 3.04
N ALA A 138 -19.58 6.27 4.37
CA ALA A 138 -20.65 6.38 5.35
C ALA A 138 -21.07 7.83 5.66
N GLY A 139 -20.59 8.81 4.89
CA GLY A 139 -20.95 10.23 5.06
C GLY A 139 -20.24 10.96 6.21
N LYS A 140 -19.25 10.33 6.86
CA LYS A 140 -18.51 10.93 7.97
C LYS A 140 -17.31 11.74 7.46
N ARG A 141 -16.98 12.86 8.11
CA ARG A 141 -15.74 13.60 7.84
C ARG A 141 -14.52 12.84 8.41
N SER A 142 -13.46 12.74 7.62
CA SER A 142 -12.19 12.12 8.02
C SER A 142 -11.03 12.78 7.27
N MET A 143 -9.82 12.75 7.85
CA MET A 143 -8.60 13.19 7.16
C MET A 143 -8.05 12.13 6.19
N HIS A 144 -8.55 10.90 6.27
CA HIS A 144 -8.15 9.76 5.47
C HIS A 144 -9.36 9.20 4.73
N THR A 145 -9.55 9.62 3.49
CA THR A 145 -10.64 9.14 2.63
C THR A 145 -10.18 9.05 1.17
N LEU A 146 -10.86 8.24 0.37
CA LEU A 146 -10.65 8.24 -1.08
C LEU A 146 -10.97 9.60 -1.71
N ASP A 147 -12.00 10.26 -1.19
CA ASP A 147 -12.52 11.57 -1.59
C ASP A 147 -11.49 12.71 -1.45
N ASN A 148 -10.67 12.71 -0.39
CA ASN A 148 -9.59 13.69 -0.21
C ASN A 148 -8.20 13.20 -0.64
N THR A 149 -8.10 12.05 -1.30
CA THR A 149 -6.82 11.58 -1.84
C THR A 149 -6.64 12.14 -3.25
N GLY A 150 -5.50 12.78 -3.53
CA GLY A 150 -5.18 13.37 -4.84
C GLY A 150 -4.92 12.33 -5.94
N PRO A 151 -4.41 12.74 -7.11
CA PRO A 151 -3.98 11.81 -8.17
C PRO A 151 -2.91 10.83 -7.67
N ARG A 152 -2.89 9.62 -8.23
CA ARG A 152 -1.95 8.58 -7.81
C ARG A 152 -0.52 8.97 -8.20
N GLN A 153 0.33 9.21 -7.21
CA GLN A 153 1.76 9.45 -7.40
C GLN A 153 2.53 8.13 -7.47
N TYR A 154 2.27 7.25 -6.51
CA TYR A 154 2.86 5.93 -6.43
C TYR A 154 1.79 4.84 -6.36
N LEU A 155 2.08 3.71 -7.01
CA LEU A 155 1.35 2.47 -6.79
C LEU A 155 2.27 1.54 -5.99
N VAL A 156 1.85 1.22 -4.78
CA VAL A 156 2.59 0.29 -3.92
C VAL A 156 2.14 -1.12 -4.23
N VAL A 157 3.09 -2.03 -4.32
CA VAL A 157 2.87 -3.46 -4.48
C VAL A 157 3.47 -4.15 -3.27
N GLU A 158 2.71 -5.04 -2.63
CA GLU A 158 3.19 -5.87 -1.53
C GLU A 158 2.84 -7.34 -1.76
N PHE A 159 3.65 -8.22 -1.17
CA PHE A 159 3.47 -9.67 -1.21
C PHE A 159 3.46 -10.18 0.24
N ASP A 160 2.50 -11.05 0.55
CA ASP A 160 2.38 -11.66 1.89
C ASP A 160 2.86 -13.11 1.95
N GLU A 161 2.96 -13.76 0.79
CA GLU A 161 3.32 -15.18 0.66
C GLU A 161 4.78 -15.37 0.23
N GLY A 162 5.45 -16.38 0.78
CA GLY A 162 6.85 -16.68 0.50
C GLY A 162 7.85 -15.96 1.41
N THR A 163 9.14 -16.01 1.03
CA THR A 163 10.22 -15.37 1.79
C THR A 163 10.42 -13.91 1.38
N HIS A 164 11.13 -13.13 2.21
CA HIS A 164 11.52 -11.77 1.81
C HIS A 164 12.35 -11.72 0.52
N ASP A 165 13.16 -12.74 0.23
CA ASP A 165 13.91 -12.82 -1.02
C ASP A 165 13.00 -13.12 -2.21
N ASN A 166 11.93 -13.90 -2.01
CA ASN A 166 10.88 -14.07 -3.02
C ASN A 166 10.21 -12.71 -3.31
N HIS A 167 9.86 -11.95 -2.26
CA HIS A 167 9.23 -10.63 -2.42
C HIS A 167 10.16 -9.67 -3.15
N ALA A 168 11.46 -9.67 -2.82
CA ALA A 168 12.46 -8.84 -3.47
C ALA A 168 12.58 -9.18 -4.97
N ALA A 169 12.59 -10.47 -5.32
CA ALA A 169 12.62 -10.92 -6.71
C ALA A 169 11.37 -10.49 -7.50
N LEU A 170 10.18 -10.63 -6.91
CA LEU A 170 8.92 -10.25 -7.54
C LEU A 170 8.81 -8.72 -7.72
N LEU A 171 9.25 -7.93 -6.74
CA LEU A 171 9.33 -6.47 -6.87
C LEU A 171 10.34 -6.06 -7.95
N TRP A 172 11.49 -6.72 -8.00
CA TRP A 172 12.51 -6.43 -9.02
C TRP A 172 12.06 -6.83 -10.42
N HIS A 173 11.32 -7.94 -10.56
CA HIS A 173 10.72 -8.34 -11.84
C HIS A 173 9.77 -7.27 -12.40
N LEU A 174 9.05 -6.55 -11.53
CA LEU A 174 8.17 -5.44 -11.93
C LEU A 174 8.93 -4.14 -12.24
N ASN A 175 10.20 -4.03 -11.84
CA ASN A 175 11.03 -2.85 -12.07
C ASN A 175 11.45 -2.76 -13.55
N THR A 176 10.82 -1.85 -14.29
CA THR A 176 11.15 -1.62 -15.71
C THR A 176 11.42 -0.15 -15.97
N GLY A 177 11.89 0.20 -17.17
CA GLY A 177 12.00 1.60 -17.59
C GLY A 177 10.65 2.34 -17.58
N LEU A 178 9.54 1.62 -17.74
CA LEU A 178 8.19 2.19 -17.69
C LEU A 178 7.64 2.24 -16.27
N THR A 179 7.91 1.23 -15.45
CA THR A 179 7.44 1.10 -14.05
C THR A 179 8.64 1.06 -13.12
N PRO A 180 9.32 2.20 -12.90
CA PRO A 180 10.50 2.19 -12.06
C PRO A 180 10.10 1.94 -10.61
N LEU A 181 10.71 0.92 -9.99
CA LEU A 181 10.75 0.81 -8.55
C LEU A 181 11.57 1.99 -8.03
N ILE A 182 10.96 2.81 -7.17
CA ILE A 182 11.59 3.99 -6.58
C ILE A 182 12.06 3.71 -5.16
N CYS A 183 11.27 2.98 -4.37
CA CYS A 183 11.56 2.70 -2.98
C CYS A 183 11.08 1.29 -2.65
N ALA A 184 11.84 0.52 -1.87
CA ALA A 184 11.36 -0.73 -1.28
C ALA A 184 11.57 -0.69 0.24
N VAL A 185 10.52 -1.03 0.98
CA VAL A 185 10.45 -0.89 2.44
C VAL A 185 10.10 -2.24 3.05
N SER A 186 10.88 -2.70 4.02
CA SER A 186 10.46 -3.82 4.87
C SER A 186 9.33 -3.37 5.78
N SER A 187 8.25 -4.16 5.86
CA SER A 187 7.11 -3.83 6.72
C SER A 187 7.38 -3.97 8.23
N GLY A 188 8.62 -4.31 8.60
CA GLY A 188 9.04 -4.61 9.97
C GLY A 188 8.54 -5.96 10.47
N ASN A 189 8.03 -6.83 9.58
CA ASN A 189 7.62 -8.20 9.89
C ASN A 189 7.87 -9.17 8.71
N LYS A 190 6.85 -9.40 7.85
CA LYS A 190 6.86 -10.47 6.84
C LYS A 190 6.88 -10.02 5.39
N SER A 191 6.55 -8.76 5.10
CA SER A 191 6.30 -8.28 3.74
C SER A 191 7.26 -7.17 3.33
N LEU A 192 7.49 -7.05 2.03
CA LEU A 192 8.14 -5.90 1.41
C LEU A 192 7.11 -5.08 0.64
N HIS A 193 7.17 -3.75 0.79
CA HIS A 193 6.37 -2.80 0.01
C HIS A 193 7.27 -2.17 -1.04
N GLY A 194 7.00 -2.42 -2.32
CA GLY A 194 7.66 -1.74 -3.43
C GLY A 194 6.82 -0.59 -3.95
N TRP A 195 7.41 0.61 -4.00
CA TRP A 195 6.79 1.84 -4.46
C TRP A 195 7.17 2.10 -5.92
N PHE A 196 6.19 2.01 -6.82
CA PHE A 196 6.38 2.28 -8.24
C PHE A 196 5.85 3.66 -8.61
N HIS A 197 6.65 4.45 -9.31
CA HIS A 197 6.23 5.78 -9.77
C HIS A 197 5.28 5.64 -10.96
N VAL A 198 4.08 6.22 -10.82
CA VAL A 198 3.00 6.12 -11.82
C VAL A 198 2.26 7.45 -11.99
N ALA A 199 2.91 8.56 -11.63
CA ALA A 199 2.31 9.88 -11.76
C ALA A 199 1.88 10.15 -13.22
N ASN A 200 0.71 10.76 -13.38
CA ASN A 200 0.11 11.10 -14.68
C ASN A 200 -0.22 9.88 -15.57
N TRP A 201 -0.34 8.68 -15.01
CA TRP A 201 -0.81 7.53 -15.76
C TRP A 201 -2.32 7.50 -15.86
N GLU A 202 -2.80 7.19 -17.06
CA GLU A 202 -4.21 6.86 -17.31
C GLU A 202 -4.62 5.57 -16.60
N GLU A 203 -5.90 5.46 -16.26
CA GLU A 203 -6.41 4.37 -15.44
C GLU A 203 -6.20 2.98 -16.07
N ASP A 204 -6.35 2.86 -17.39
CA ASP A 204 -6.11 1.59 -18.11
C ASP A 204 -4.66 1.12 -17.98
N ARG A 205 -3.70 2.06 -17.99
CA ARG A 205 -2.28 1.76 -17.82
C ARG A 205 -1.97 1.34 -16.39
N LEU A 206 -2.59 2.00 -15.41
CA LEU A 206 -2.51 1.61 -13.99
C LEU A 206 -3.07 0.20 -13.78
N ARG A 207 -4.25 -0.08 -14.34
CA ARG A 207 -4.90 -1.39 -14.26
C ARG A 207 -4.05 -2.47 -14.92
N ALA A 208 -3.48 -2.22 -16.09
CA ALA A 208 -2.60 -3.16 -16.77
C ALA A 208 -1.34 -3.48 -15.95
N PHE A 209 -0.73 -2.48 -15.32
CA PHE A 209 0.40 -2.70 -14.41
C PHE A 209 -0.01 -3.50 -13.18
N PHE A 210 -1.08 -3.10 -12.49
CA PHE A 210 -1.51 -3.77 -11.29
C PHE A 210 -2.00 -5.20 -11.55
N ASN A 211 -2.62 -5.46 -12.72
CA ASN A 211 -2.93 -6.82 -13.16
C ASN A 211 -1.68 -7.71 -13.25
N ARG A 212 -0.56 -7.20 -13.80
CA ARG A 212 0.71 -7.94 -13.81
C ARG A 212 1.22 -8.21 -12.41
N ALA A 213 1.11 -7.23 -11.50
CA ALA A 213 1.48 -7.42 -10.10
C ALA A 213 0.62 -8.50 -9.41
N THR A 214 -0.70 -8.46 -9.58
CA THR A 214 -1.60 -9.46 -8.99
C THR A 214 -1.43 -10.85 -9.60
N GLN A 215 -1.08 -10.94 -10.90
CA GLN A 215 -0.73 -12.22 -11.54
C GLN A 215 0.51 -12.87 -10.92
N ILE A 216 1.39 -12.11 -10.28
CA ILE A 216 2.55 -12.64 -9.58
C ILE A 216 2.38 -12.62 -8.04
N GLY A 217 1.13 -12.49 -7.56
CA GLY A 217 0.79 -12.69 -6.15
C GLY A 217 0.65 -11.43 -5.30
N ALA A 218 0.62 -10.23 -5.90
CA ALA A 218 0.48 -8.99 -5.13
C ALA A 218 -0.89 -8.89 -4.44
N ASP A 219 -0.94 -8.31 -3.22
CA ASP A 219 -2.19 -8.05 -2.50
C ASP A 219 -3.05 -7.01 -3.23
N PRO A 220 -4.28 -7.38 -3.66
CA PRO A 220 -5.24 -6.46 -4.27
C PRO A 220 -5.59 -5.21 -3.45
N ALA A 221 -5.46 -5.25 -2.12
CA ALA A 221 -5.84 -4.14 -1.24
C ALA A 221 -5.07 -2.85 -1.56
N THR A 222 -3.82 -2.98 -2.00
CA THR A 222 -2.95 -1.86 -2.38
C THR A 222 -3.41 -1.11 -3.65
N TRP A 223 -4.40 -1.64 -4.38
CA TRP A 223 -5.07 -0.88 -5.43
C TRP A 223 -5.80 0.35 -4.88
N THR A 224 -6.36 0.27 -3.67
CA THR A 224 -7.12 1.39 -3.11
C THR A 224 -6.21 2.62 -2.99
N LYS A 225 -6.57 3.72 -3.65
CA LYS A 225 -5.71 4.92 -3.76
C LYS A 225 -5.35 5.51 -2.39
N SER A 226 -6.30 5.46 -1.45
CA SER A 226 -6.12 5.91 -0.08
C SER A 226 -5.57 4.81 0.84
N GLN A 227 -5.11 3.65 0.35
CA GLN A 227 -4.62 2.59 1.23
C GLN A 227 -3.41 3.07 2.03
N PHE A 228 -3.40 2.82 3.34
CA PHE A 228 -2.21 3.04 4.14
C PHE A 228 -1.16 1.99 3.81
N VAL A 229 0.06 2.45 3.56
CA VAL A 229 1.25 1.62 3.34
C VAL A 229 2.31 1.97 4.38
N ARG A 230 3.40 1.19 4.40
CA ARG A 230 4.48 1.37 5.37
C ARG A 230 5.27 2.64 5.09
N MET A 231 5.49 3.42 6.14
CA MET A 231 6.36 4.60 6.13
C MET A 231 7.80 4.16 5.86
N PRO A 232 8.46 4.64 4.79
CA PRO A 232 9.89 4.44 4.59
C PRO A 232 10.68 4.94 5.81
N ASP A 233 11.49 4.06 6.39
CA ASP A 233 12.25 4.32 7.61
C ASP A 233 11.43 4.78 8.82
N GLY A 234 10.13 4.49 8.83
CA GLY A 234 9.27 4.68 9.98
C GLY A 234 9.46 3.61 11.04
N THR A 235 8.74 3.72 12.15
CA THR A 235 8.80 2.76 13.26
C THR A 235 7.39 2.27 13.59
N ARG A 236 7.22 0.95 13.68
CA ARG A 236 5.97 0.34 14.13
C ARG A 236 5.70 0.62 15.60
N SER A 237 4.45 0.50 16.02
CA SER A 237 4.05 0.62 17.43
C SER A 237 4.72 -0.39 18.38
N ASN A 238 5.20 -1.53 17.85
CA ASN A 238 5.95 -2.54 18.60
C ASN A 238 7.47 -2.27 18.63
N GLY A 239 7.93 -1.13 18.08
CA GLY A 239 9.35 -0.74 18.02
C GLY A 239 10.12 -1.29 16.82
N SER A 240 9.54 -2.17 16.00
CA SER A 240 10.21 -2.67 14.79
C SER A 240 10.39 -1.56 13.75
N LYS A 241 11.60 -1.40 13.23
CA LYS A 241 11.92 -0.46 12.16
C LYS A 241 11.37 -0.96 10.82
N GLN A 242 10.86 -0.05 10.01
CA GLN A 242 10.43 -0.31 8.63
C GLN A 242 11.55 0.14 7.69
N THR A 243 12.64 -0.61 7.69
CA THR A 243 13.88 -0.25 6.99
C THR A 243 13.66 -0.17 5.48
N THR A 244 14.13 0.92 4.88
CA THR A 244 14.23 1.09 3.44
C THR A 244 15.41 0.28 2.93
N ILE A 245 15.15 -0.66 2.03
CA ILE A 245 16.15 -1.60 1.50
C ILE A 245 16.55 -1.29 0.05
N TYR A 246 15.88 -0.35 -0.60
CA TYR A 246 16.23 0.15 -1.94
C TYR A 246 15.66 1.55 -2.11
N LEU A 247 16.45 2.46 -2.70
CA LEU A 247 16.03 3.80 -3.06
C LEU A 247 16.71 4.21 -4.38
N SER A 248 15.90 4.40 -5.41
CA SER A 248 16.34 4.85 -6.75
C SER A 248 16.70 6.32 -6.74
N ASP A 249 17.53 6.75 -7.68
CA ASP A 249 17.87 8.14 -8.05
C ASP A 249 17.00 8.70 -9.20
N LYS A 250 16.04 7.92 -9.73
CA LYS A 250 15.25 8.26 -10.92
C LYS A 250 14.30 9.47 -10.78
N LEU A 251 14.14 10.04 -9.59
CA LEU A 251 13.37 11.27 -9.36
C LEU A 251 14.26 12.51 -9.19
N LEU A 252 15.59 12.37 -9.29
CA LEU A 252 16.55 13.49 -9.28
C LEU A 252 16.62 14.20 -10.65
#